data_AF-A0A7V4TIH9-F1
#
_entry.id   AF-A0A7V4TIH9-F1
#
_cell.length_a   1.000
_cell.length_b   1.000
_cell.length_c   1.000
_cell.angle_alpha   90.00
_cell.angle_beta   90.00
_cell.angle_gamma   90.00
#
_symmetry.space_group_name_H-M   'P 1'
#
loop_
_entity.id
_entity.type
_entity.pdbx_description
1 polymer ?
#
loop_
_entity_poly.entity_id
_entity_poly.type
_entity_poly.pdbx_seq_one_letter_code
_entity_poly.pdbx_strand_id
1 'polypeptide(L)'
;MSLRYRVVAIVGVVSLVSFFLTAFALRHVLLREFLTLERENLAGRVEQLLHLVEGEKRNLECIVVDWAFWDDTYRFVGGEYPEYVEVNCTDDIFPNLGIHFLGFFREDGTLVYGKSLDPYTQRPFALPQGFISSVRSLGGLL
;
A
#
# COMPACT_ATOMS: atom_id res chain seq x y z
N MET A 1 11.19 36.30 63.14
CA MET A 1 11.35 36.06 61.69
C MET A 1 11.34 37.40 60.99
N SER A 2 12.46 37.83 60.40
CA SER A 2 12.56 39.15 59.75
C SER A 2 11.65 39.20 58.52
N LEU A 3 11.06 40.38 58.26
CA LEU A 3 10.09 40.63 57.18
C LEU A 3 10.54 40.08 55.81
N ARG A 4 11.85 40.05 55.57
CA ARG A 4 12.50 39.52 54.37
C ARG A 4 12.14 38.06 54.08
N TYR A 5 12.11 37.19 55.10
CA TYR A 5 11.79 35.76 54.90
C TYR A 5 10.33 35.54 54.51
N ARG A 6 9.39 36.36 55.00
CA ARG A 6 7.97 36.29 54.61
C ARG A 6 7.76 36.70 53.16
N VAL A 7 8.43 37.76 52.73
CA VAL A 7 8.34 38.24 51.33
C VAL A 7 8.93 37.21 50.38
N VAL A 8 10.10 36.65 50.68
CA VAL A 8 10.73 35.60 49.85
C VAL A 8 9.85 34.36 49.77
N ALA A 9 9.23 33.93 50.88
CA ALA A 9 8.31 32.80 50.87
C ALA A 9 7.08 33.06 49.98
N ILE A 10 6.47 34.23 50.08
CA ILE A 10 5.29 34.60 49.27
C ILE A 10 5.65 34.64 47.78
N VAL A 11 6.74 35.31 47.41
CA VAL A 11 7.20 35.37 46.02
C VAL A 11 7.50 33.97 45.48
N GLY A 12 8.20 33.14 46.26
CA GLY A 12 8.48 31.76 45.89
C GLY A 12 7.22 30.95 45.63
N VAL A 13 6.21 31.05 46.51
CA VAL A 13 4.92 30.36 46.33
C VAL A 13 4.19 30.85 45.09
N VAL A 14 4.12 32.16 44.86
CA VAL A 14 3.45 32.73 43.68
C VAL A 14 4.15 32.30 42.38
N SER A 15 5.47 32.34 42.33
CA SER A 15 6.24 31.85 41.19
C SER A 15 6.00 30.37 40.94
N LEU A 16 5.93 29.55 42.00
CA LEU A 16 5.66 28.11 41.88
C LEU A 16 4.26 27.86 41.31
N VAL A 17 3.25 28.54 41.85
CA VAL A 17 1.86 28.44 41.38
C VAL A 17 1.74 28.87 39.93
N SER A 18 2.38 29.98 39.55
CA SER A 18 2.40 30.47 38.17
C SER A 18 3.07 29.47 37.22
N PHE A 19 4.17 28.85 37.63
CA PHE A 19 4.84 27.81 36.85
C PHE A 19 3.93 26.61 36.59
N PHE A 20 3.28 26.07 37.63
CA PHE A 20 2.38 24.93 37.49
C PHE A 20 1.14 25.24 36.66
N LEU A 21 0.55 26.43 36.81
CA LEU A 21 -0.59 26.87 35.98
C LEU A 21 -0.19 26.94 34.50
N THR A 22 0.97 27.51 34.21
CA THR A 22 1.46 27.65 32.83
C THR A 22 1.77 26.28 32.23
N ALA A 23 2.43 25.39 32.99
CA ALA A 23 2.71 24.03 32.53
C ALA A 23 1.43 23.21 32.30
N PHE A 24 0.42 23.37 33.16
CA PHE A 24 -0.88 22.71 33.01
C PHE A 24 -1.63 23.21 31.78
N ALA A 25 -1.69 24.53 31.58
CA ALA A 25 -2.30 25.15 30.41
C ALA A 25 -1.61 24.69 29.12
N LEU A 26 -0.27 24.70 29.10
CA LEU A 26 0.54 24.28 27.96
C LEU A 26 0.28 22.80 27.62
N ARG A 27 0.27 21.92 28.63
CA ARG A 27 -0.03 20.50 28.44
C ARG A 27 -1.41 20.30 27.84
N HIS A 28 -2.43 21.01 28.33
CA HIS A 28 -3.80 20.84 27.86
C HIS A 28 -4.03 21.35 26.43
N VAL A 29 -3.46 22.52 26.09
CA VAL A 29 -3.60 23.10 24.76
C VAL A 29 -2.78 22.31 23.75
N LEU A 30 -1.48 22.08 24.02
CA LEU A 30 -0.60 21.40 23.07
C LEU A 30 -1.03 19.97 22.79
N LEU A 31 -1.38 19.17 23.81
CA LEU A 31 -1.76 17.77 23.57
C LEU A 31 -3.04 17.66 22.72
N ARG A 32 -4.01 18.53 22.94
CA ARG A 32 -5.27 18.50 22.20
C ARG A 32 -5.09 18.92 20.75
N GLU A 33 -4.34 20.00 20.51
CA GLU A 33 -4.04 20.47 19.16
C GLU A 33 -3.16 19.47 18.41
N PHE A 34 -2.14 18.92 19.07
CA PHE A 34 -1.27 17.91 18.49
C PHE A 34 -2.04 16.66 18.06
N LEU A 35 -2.92 16.12 18.90
CA LEU A 35 -3.75 14.95 18.55
C LEU A 35 -4.71 15.22 17.38
N THR A 36 -5.18 16.46 17.23
CA THR A 36 -6.06 16.85 16.13
C THR A 36 -5.27 16.91 14.82
N LEU A 37 -4.12 17.59 14.83
CA LEU A 37 -3.22 17.66 13.69
C LEU A 37 -2.69 16.28 13.27
N GLU A 38 -2.39 15.43 14.25
CA GLU A 38 -1.94 14.05 14.00
C GLU A 38 -3.04 13.25 13.28
N ARG A 39 -4.30 13.36 13.72
CA ARG A 39 -5.43 12.70 13.04
C ARG A 39 -5.64 13.18 11.62
N GLU A 40 -5.60 14.49 11.39
CA GLU A 40 -5.76 15.06 10.04
C GLU A 40 -4.62 14.63 9.12
N ASN A 41 -3.38 14.65 9.59
CA ASN A 41 -2.21 14.20 8.84
C ASN A 41 -2.28 12.69 8.54
N LEU A 42 -2.68 11.88 9.52
CA LEU A 42 -2.89 10.44 9.30
C LEU A 42 -4.01 10.18 8.31
N ALA A 43 -5.13 10.90 8.37
CA ALA A 43 -6.23 10.77 7.42
C ALA A 43 -5.77 11.08 5.99
N GLY A 44 -5.07 12.20 5.78
CA GLY A 44 -4.54 12.56 4.46
C GLY A 44 -3.50 11.55 3.93
N ARG A 45 -2.65 11.00 4.80
CA ARG A 45 -1.70 9.94 4.41
C ARG A 45 -2.40 8.64 4.00
N VAL A 46 -3.45 8.25 4.72
CA VAL A 46 -4.26 7.06 4.36
C VAL A 46 -4.96 7.28 3.03
N GLU A 47 -5.54 8.46 2.80
CA GLU A 47 -6.16 8.82 1.52
C GLU A 47 -5.16 8.76 0.36
N GLN A 48 -3.96 9.34 0.55
CA GLN A 48 -2.89 9.26 -0.45
C GLN A 48 -2.49 7.80 -0.73
N LEU A 49 -2.38 6.96 0.30
CA LEU A 49 -2.06 5.53 0.13
C LEU A 49 -3.17 4.79 -0.64
N LEU A 50 -4.45 5.09 -0.37
CA LEU A 50 -5.57 4.53 -1.14
C LEU A 50 -5.50 4.96 -2.61
N HIS A 51 -5.17 6.21 -2.90
CA HIS A 51 -4.99 6.67 -4.27
C HIS A 51 -3.84 5.96 -5.00
N LEU A 52 -2.73 5.67 -4.31
CA LEU A 52 -1.63 4.91 -4.89
C LEU A 52 -2.05 3.46 -5.20
N VAL A 53 -2.77 2.81 -4.29
CA VAL A 53 -3.29 1.45 -4.50
C VAL A 53 -4.28 1.41 -5.67
N GLU A 54 -5.20 2.38 -5.76
CA GLU A 54 -6.15 2.45 -6.87
C GLU A 54 -5.46 2.75 -8.21
N GLY A 55 -4.40 3.57 -8.19
CA GLY A 55 -3.56 3.81 -9.36
C GLY A 55 -2.88 2.53 -9.86
N GLU A 56 -2.32 1.73 -8.96
CA GLU A 56 -1.70 0.45 -9.29
C GLU A 56 -2.72 -0.56 -9.81
N LYS A 57 -3.91 -0.63 -9.17
CA LYS A 57 -5.02 -1.46 -9.65
C LYS A 57 -5.40 -1.10 -11.10
N ARG A 58 -5.55 0.19 -11.40
CA ARG A 58 -5.87 0.66 -12.76
C ARG A 58 -4.77 0.32 -13.76
N ASN A 59 -3.50 0.42 -13.36
CA ASN A 59 -2.37 0.02 -14.20
C ASN A 59 -2.46 -1.47 -14.57
N LEU A 60 -2.71 -2.34 -13.58
CA LEU A 60 -2.90 -3.77 -13.82
C LEU A 60 -4.12 -4.06 -14.70
N GLU A 61 -5.25 -3.36 -14.50
CA GLU A 61 -6.43 -3.47 -15.37
C GLU A 61 -6.10 -3.12 -16.83
N CYS A 62 -5.35 -2.05 -17.08
CA CYS A 62 -4.93 -1.69 -18.43
C CYS A 62 -4.04 -2.76 -19.08
N ILE A 63 -3.09 -3.33 -18.34
CA ILE A 63 -2.21 -4.40 -18.82
C ILE A 63 -3.04 -5.65 -19.16
N VAL A 64 -3.97 -6.04 -18.28
CA VAL A 64 -4.84 -7.20 -18.50
C VAL A 64 -5.71 -7.00 -19.74
N VAL A 65 -6.33 -5.82 -19.91
CA VAL A 65 -7.17 -5.52 -21.08
C VAL A 65 -6.36 -5.58 -22.37
N ASP A 66 -5.16 -4.98 -22.41
CA ASP A 66 -4.31 -5.01 -23.59
C ASP A 66 -3.97 -6.45 -24.02
N TRP A 67 -3.51 -7.27 -23.08
CA TRP A 67 -3.13 -8.65 -23.36
C TRP A 67 -4.33 -9.57 -23.65
N ALA A 68 -5.47 -9.33 -23.02
CA ALA A 68 -6.69 -10.13 -23.22
C ALA A 68 -7.36 -9.88 -24.58
N PHE A 69 -7.14 -8.71 -25.18
CA PHE A 69 -7.71 -8.34 -26.47
C PHE A 69 -6.95 -8.92 -27.67
N TRP A 70 -5.76 -9.47 -27.47
CA TRP A 70 -4.98 -10.03 -28.57
C TRP A 70 -5.55 -11.37 -29.03
N ASP A 71 -5.79 -11.50 -30.33
CA ASP A 71 -6.22 -12.76 -30.96
C ASP A 71 -5.26 -13.93 -30.64
N ASP A 72 -3.95 -13.65 -30.56
CA ASP A 72 -2.95 -14.66 -30.23
C ASP A 72 -3.07 -15.17 -28.78
N THR A 73 -3.42 -14.30 -27.84
CA THR A 73 -3.69 -14.69 -26.45
C THR A 73 -4.91 -15.60 -26.39
N TYR A 74 -5.97 -15.28 -27.13
CA TYR A 74 -7.17 -16.10 -27.22
C TYR A 74 -6.86 -17.50 -27.77
N ARG A 75 -6.11 -17.57 -28.89
CA ARG A 75 -5.67 -18.84 -29.49
C ARG A 75 -4.78 -19.65 -28.54
N PHE A 76 -3.88 -19.00 -27.80
CA PHE A 76 -3.03 -19.65 -26.81
C PHE A 76 -3.84 -20.30 -25.68
N VAL A 77 -4.79 -19.56 -25.08
CA VAL A 77 -5.66 -20.08 -24.01
C VAL A 77 -6.53 -21.24 -24.51
N GLY A 78 -6.96 -21.18 -25.77
CA GLY A 78 -7.64 -22.27 -26.48
C GLY A 78 -6.78 -23.50 -26.78
N GLY A 79 -5.45 -23.38 -26.67
CA GLY A 79 -4.49 -24.46 -26.95
C GLY A 79 -4.03 -24.56 -28.40
N GLU A 80 -4.34 -23.56 -29.24
CA GLU A 80 -4.04 -23.52 -30.68
C GLU A 80 -2.72 -22.81 -31.02
N TYR A 81 -1.98 -22.33 -30.01
CA TYR A 81 -0.70 -21.64 -30.19
C TYR A 81 0.28 -21.92 -29.04
N PRO A 82 0.87 -23.13 -28.96
CA PRO A 82 1.70 -23.55 -27.83
C PRO A 82 3.01 -22.75 -27.68
N GLU A 83 3.56 -22.19 -28.76
CA GLU A 83 4.79 -21.40 -28.76
C GLU A 83 4.59 -19.96 -28.23
N TYR A 84 3.34 -19.54 -27.98
CA TYR A 84 3.00 -18.18 -27.55
C TYR A 84 3.82 -17.70 -26.34
N VAL A 85 4.02 -18.58 -25.35
CA VAL A 85 4.74 -18.25 -24.11
C VAL A 85 6.22 -17.98 -24.38
N GLU A 86 6.84 -18.71 -25.30
CA GLU A 86 8.25 -18.53 -25.64
C GLU A 86 8.50 -17.21 -26.38
N VAL A 87 7.53 -16.79 -27.18
CA VAL A 87 7.61 -15.56 -27.99
C VAL A 87 7.22 -14.31 -27.18
N ASN A 88 6.12 -14.39 -26.42
CA ASN A 88 5.52 -13.21 -25.79
C ASN A 88 5.80 -13.10 -24.29
N CYS A 89 6.03 -14.23 -23.59
CA CYS A 89 6.16 -14.25 -22.12
C CYS A 89 7.62 -14.28 -21.63
N THR A 90 8.50 -13.54 -22.31
CA THR A 90 9.93 -13.44 -21.99
C THR A 90 10.16 -12.75 -20.63
N ASP A 91 11.34 -12.91 -20.04
CA ASP A 91 11.64 -12.33 -18.72
C ASP A 91 11.62 -10.79 -18.72
N ASP A 92 11.87 -10.17 -19.88
CA ASP A 92 11.95 -8.70 -20.01
C ASP A 92 10.59 -8.01 -19.87
N ILE A 93 9.47 -8.72 -20.03
CA ILE A 93 8.15 -8.10 -19.85
C ILE A 93 7.87 -7.71 -18.40
N PHE A 94 8.47 -8.40 -17.42
CA PHE A 94 8.23 -8.15 -16.00
C PHE A 94 8.73 -6.76 -15.57
N PRO A 95 10.00 -6.37 -15.84
CA PRO A 95 10.43 -5.00 -15.59
C PRO A 95 9.72 -3.97 -16.49
N ASN A 96 9.39 -4.31 -17.74
CA ASN A 96 8.73 -3.38 -18.66
C ASN A 96 7.29 -3.04 -18.24
N LEU A 97 6.55 -4.04 -17.75
CA LEU A 97 5.16 -3.88 -17.30
C LEU A 97 5.06 -3.56 -15.80
N GLY A 98 6.17 -3.67 -15.05
CA GLY A 98 6.18 -3.47 -13.60
C GLY A 98 5.47 -4.56 -12.81
N ILE A 99 5.29 -5.75 -13.39
CA ILE A 99 4.53 -6.84 -12.77
C ILE A 99 5.46 -7.89 -12.17
N HIS A 100 4.95 -8.59 -11.15
CA HIS A 100 5.66 -9.69 -10.48
C HIS A 100 5.13 -11.06 -10.87
N PHE A 101 3.93 -11.11 -11.46
CA PHE A 101 3.26 -12.32 -11.85
C PHE A 101 2.45 -12.07 -13.13
N LEU A 102 2.58 -12.99 -14.09
CA LEU A 102 1.74 -13.10 -15.27
C LEU A 102 1.05 -14.46 -15.24
N GLY A 103 -0.26 -14.48 -15.48
CA GLY A 103 -1.02 -15.72 -15.54
C GLY A 103 -2.16 -15.65 -16.55
N PHE A 104 -2.35 -16.73 -17.30
CA PHE A 104 -3.47 -16.93 -18.21
C PHE A 104 -4.39 -18.00 -17.65
N PHE A 105 -5.68 -17.72 -17.68
CA PHE A 105 -6.72 -18.59 -17.13
C PHE A 105 -7.76 -18.88 -18.21
N ARG A 106 -8.36 -20.07 -18.17
CA ARG A 106 -9.58 -20.36 -18.92
C ARG A 106 -10.80 -19.76 -18.23
N GLU A 107 -11.92 -19.70 -18.94
CA GLU A 107 -13.21 -19.21 -18.41
C GLU A 107 -13.67 -19.96 -17.14
N ASP A 108 -13.27 -21.22 -16.96
CA ASP A 108 -13.56 -22.02 -15.76
C ASP A 108 -12.64 -21.72 -14.55
N GLY A 109 -11.71 -20.76 -14.70
CA GLY A 109 -10.72 -20.41 -13.68
C GLY A 109 -9.55 -21.40 -13.58
N THR A 110 -9.37 -22.29 -14.55
CA THR A 110 -8.19 -23.16 -14.65
C THR A 110 -6.99 -22.36 -15.14
N LEU A 111 -5.88 -22.42 -14.42
CA LEU A 111 -4.61 -21.81 -14.82
C LEU A 111 -4.02 -22.57 -16.02
N VAL A 112 -3.86 -21.88 -17.15
CA VAL A 112 -3.22 -22.41 -18.36
C VAL A 112 -1.70 -22.24 -18.28
N TYR A 113 -1.27 -21.06 -17.84
CA TYR A 113 0.13 -20.72 -17.66
C TYR A 113 0.28 -19.69 -16.54
N GLY A 114 1.35 -19.80 -15.77
CA GLY A 114 1.69 -18.82 -14.74
C GLY A 114 3.19 -18.72 -14.57
N LYS A 115 3.70 -17.50 -14.43
CA LYS A 115 5.11 -17.21 -14.20
C LYS A 115 5.25 -16.04 -13.22
N SER A 116 6.09 -16.24 -12.22
CA SER A 116 6.43 -15.25 -11.21
C SER A 116 7.92 -14.93 -11.29
N LEU A 117 8.23 -13.65 -11.41
CA LEU A 117 9.59 -13.15 -11.54
C LEU A 117 9.64 -11.75 -10.92
N ASP A 118 10.64 -11.52 -10.08
CA ASP A 118 10.88 -10.21 -9.49
C ASP A 118 11.41 -9.26 -10.58
N PRO A 119 10.72 -8.15 -10.89
CA PRO A 119 11.10 -7.24 -11.97
C PRO A 119 12.43 -6.53 -11.72
N TYR A 120 12.88 -6.41 -10.47
CA TYR A 120 14.13 -5.72 -10.12
C TYR A 120 15.32 -6.66 -10.11
N THR A 121 15.14 -7.88 -9.60
CA THR A 121 16.24 -8.87 -9.50
C THR A 121 16.27 -9.86 -10.66
N GLN A 122 15.20 -9.89 -11.46
CA GLN A 122 14.93 -10.88 -12.51
C GLN A 122 15.04 -12.33 -12.03
N ARG A 123 14.70 -12.56 -10.75
CA ARG A 123 14.72 -13.89 -10.15
C ARG A 123 13.32 -14.47 -10.05
N PRO A 124 13.11 -15.73 -10.45
CA PRO A 124 11.89 -16.44 -10.14
C PRO A 124 11.68 -16.52 -8.63
N PHE A 125 10.43 -16.39 -8.19
CA PHE A 125 10.06 -16.57 -6.79
C PHE A 125 8.81 -17.44 -6.66
N ALA A 126 8.67 -18.13 -5.53
CA ALA A 126 7.49 -18.93 -5.26
C ALA A 126 6.32 -18.04 -4.82
N LEU A 127 5.16 -18.21 -5.46
CA LEU A 127 3.94 -17.53 -5.03
C LEU A 127 3.52 -18.03 -3.63
N PRO A 128 2.92 -17.16 -2.80
CA PRO A 128 2.38 -17.57 -1.51
C PRO A 128 1.37 -18.71 -1.63
N GLN A 129 1.31 -19.57 -0.60
CA GLN A 129 0.32 -20.64 -0.56
C GLN A 129 -1.09 -20.05 -0.65
N GLY A 130 -1.92 -20.65 -1.51
CA GLY A 130 -3.30 -20.21 -1.72
C GLY A 130 -3.46 -18.98 -2.63
N PHE A 131 -2.38 -18.40 -3.17
CA PHE A 131 -2.49 -17.24 -4.08
C PHE A 131 -3.40 -17.53 -5.29
N ILE A 132 -3.15 -18.63 -6.00
CA ILE A 132 -3.95 -19.02 -7.17
C ILE A 132 -5.41 -19.30 -6.80
N SER A 133 -5.66 -19.92 -5.63
CA SER A 133 -7.03 -20.12 -5.15
C SER A 133 -7.74 -18.82 -4.81
N SER A 134 -7.02 -17.83 -4.26
CA SER A 134 -7.58 -16.50 -3.99
C SER A 134 -7.97 -15.79 -5.27
N VAL A 135 -7.14 -15.87 -6.32
CA VAL A 135 -7.46 -15.33 -7.66
C VAL A 135 -8.72 -15.98 -8.22
N ARG A 136 -8.88 -17.31 -8.09
CA ARG A 136 -10.10 -18.01 -8.51
C ARG A 136 -11.33 -17.59 -7.70
N SER A 137 -11.17 -17.39 -6.39
CA SER A 137 -12.27 -17.02 -5.49
C SER A 137 -12.79 -15.59 -5.68
N LEU A 138 -11.98 -14.71 -6.28
CA LEU A 138 -12.37 -13.32 -6.57
C LEU A 138 -13.43 -13.21 -7.67
N GLY A 139 -13.80 -14.31 -8.34
CA GLY A 139 -15.12 -14.51 -8.98
C GLY A 139 -15.55 -13.53 -10.07
N GLY A 140 -14.69 -12.58 -10.46
CA GLY A 140 -15.03 -11.46 -11.35
C GLY A 140 -13.89 -11.12 -12.32
N LEU A 141 -13.29 -12.14 -12.95
CA LEU A 141 -12.61 -11.97 -14.24
C LEU A 141 -13.60 -12.28 -15.39
N LEU A 142 -14.86 -11.86 -15.20
CA LEU A 142 -15.93 -11.76 -16.19
C LEU A 142 -16.53 -10.35 -16.10
#